data_AF-A0A835AZZ4-F1
#
_entry.id   AF-A0A835AZZ4-F1
#
_cell.length_a   1.000
_cell.length_b   1.000
_cell.length_c   1.000
_cell.angle_alpha   90.00
_cell.angle_beta   90.00
_cell.angle_gamma   90.00
#
_symmetry.space_group_name_H-M   'P 1'
#
loop_
_entity.id
_entity.type
_entity.pdbx_description
1 polymer ?
#
loop_
_entity_poly.entity_id
_entity_poly.type
_entity_poly.pdbx_seq_one_letter_code
_entity_poly.pdbx_strand_id
1 'polypeptide(L)'
;MSFHQLFEGMGLGGCILQAEYGLRMKSGLVFFFSTTTPFGIALGLALTKVYRENSPTALIVVGVLNAASAGLLHYMALVELLAADFMGPRLQGSVRLQLFSFLAVLLGAGGMSVMAKWA
;
A
#
# COMPACT_ATOMS: atom_id res chain seq x y z
N MET A 1 -7.49 8.00 -7.13
CA MET A 1 -7.41 7.61 -5.71
C MET A 1 -8.39 6.50 -5.34
N SER A 2 -9.70 6.63 -5.59
CA SER A 2 -10.69 5.63 -5.16
C SER A 2 -10.44 4.21 -5.67
N PHE A 3 -9.96 4.05 -6.91
CA PHE A 3 -9.63 2.73 -7.47
C PHE A 3 -8.41 2.09 -6.77
N HIS A 4 -7.38 2.88 -6.47
CA HIS A 4 -6.16 2.40 -5.79
C HIS A 4 -6.44 1.95 -4.35
N GLN A 5 -7.18 2.77 -3.58
CA GLN A 5 -7.56 2.44 -2.20
C GLN A 5 -8.51 1.24 -2.14
N LEU A 6 -9.34 1.03 -3.17
CA LEU A 6 -10.23 -0.12 -3.25
C LEU A 6 -9.45 -1.43 -3.44
N PHE A 7 -8.41 -1.44 -4.28
CA PHE A 7 -7.53 -2.61 -4.44
C PHE A 7 -6.64 -2.86 -3.21
N GLU A 8 -6.11 -1.81 -2.57
CA GLU A 8 -5.40 -1.94 -1.30
C GLU A 8 -6.29 -2.51 -0.18
N GLY A 9 -7.53 -2.02 -0.08
CA GLY A 9 -8.51 -2.52 0.89
C GLY A 9 -8.90 -3.98 0.65
N MET A 10 -9.03 -4.39 -0.62
CA MET A 10 -9.36 -5.77 -0.98
C MET A 10 -8.20 -6.74 -0.69
N GLY A 11 -6.96 -6.33 -0.94
CA GLY A 11 -5.75 -7.11 -0.64
C GLY A 11 -5.55 -7.31 0.86
N LEU A 12 -5.60 -6.23 1.64
CA LEU A 12 -5.51 -6.31 3.11
C LEU A 12 -6.66 -7.11 3.73
N GLY A 13 -7.89 -6.95 3.20
CA GLY A 13 -9.04 -7.75 3.61
C GLY A 13 -8.83 -9.25 3.37
N GLY A 14 -8.22 -9.62 2.25
CA GLY A 14 -7.83 -11.00 1.94
C GLY A 14 -6.82 -11.57 2.93
N CYS A 15 -5.76 -10.82 3.25
CA CYS A 15 -4.74 -11.22 4.24
C CYS A 15 -5.31 -11.35 5.66
N ILE A 16 -6.18 -10.42 6.09
CA ILE A 16 -6.86 -10.47 7.39
C ILE A 16 -7.81 -11.67 7.48
N LEU A 17 -8.48 -12.04 6.38
CA LEU A 17 -9.33 -13.23 6.31
C LEU A 17 -8.52 -14.53 6.39
N GLN A 18 -7.38 -14.59 5.70
CA GLN A 18 -6.50 -15.75 5.67
C GLN A 18 -5.70 -15.94 6.96
N ALA A 19 -5.43 -14.87 7.71
CA ALA A 19 -4.83 -14.96 9.02
C ALA A 19 -5.85 -15.47 10.06
N GLU A 20 -5.47 -16.47 10.85
CA GLU A 20 -6.27 -17.03 11.96
C GLU A 20 -6.29 -16.11 13.20
N TYR A 21 -6.40 -14.79 13.00
CA TYR A 21 -6.53 -13.85 14.11
C TYR A 21 -7.91 -13.95 14.78
N GLY A 22 -7.96 -13.82 16.10
CA GLY A 22 -9.22 -13.74 16.83
C GLY A 22 -10.04 -12.51 16.39
N LEU A 23 -11.37 -12.64 16.48
CA LEU A 23 -12.35 -11.62 16.05
C LEU A 23 -12.07 -10.20 16.60
N ARG A 24 -11.57 -10.11 17.85
CA ARG A 24 -11.17 -8.83 18.48
C ARG A 24 -9.99 -8.17 17.76
N MET A 25 -8.98 -8.95 17.38
CA MET A 25 -7.79 -8.45 16.69
C MET A 25 -8.10 -8.07 15.24
N LYS A 26 -8.95 -8.86 14.54
CA LYS A 26 -9.46 -8.51 13.20
C LYS A 26 -10.23 -7.20 13.21
N SER A 27 -11.15 -7.03 14.17
CA SER A 27 -11.91 -5.79 14.34
C SER A 27 -10.99 -4.58 14.62
N GLY A 28 -9.98 -4.76 15.48
CA GLY A 28 -8.97 -3.74 15.76
C GLY A 28 -8.19 -3.32 14.52
N LEU A 29 -7.68 -4.27 13.72
CA LEU A 29 -6.95 -3.97 12.49
C LEU A 29 -7.80 -3.20 11.47
N VAL A 30 -9.05 -3.63 11.26
CA VAL A 30 -9.99 -2.97 10.34
C VAL A 30 -10.32 -1.56 10.82
N PHE A 31 -10.53 -1.37 12.12
CA PHE A 31 -10.81 -0.07 12.70
C PHE A 31 -9.64 0.90 12.49
N PHE A 32 -8.40 0.50 12.83
CA PHE A 32 -7.22 1.34 12.64
C PHE A 32 -6.98 1.62 11.16
N PHE A 33 -7.05 0.62 10.28
CA PHE A 33 -6.89 0.81 8.83
C PHE A 33 -7.88 1.83 8.26
N SER A 34 -9.15 1.73 8.66
CA SER A 34 -10.22 2.64 8.21
C SER A 34 -10.09 4.05 8.78
N THR A 35 -9.59 4.21 10.01
CA THR A 35 -9.47 5.52 10.68
C THR A 35 -8.17 6.26 10.39
N THR A 36 -7.06 5.55 10.12
CA THR A 36 -5.77 6.18 9.80
C THR A 36 -5.84 7.04 8.54
N THR A 37 -6.60 6.61 7.51
CA THR A 37 -6.78 7.37 6.26
C THR A 37 -7.48 8.72 6.44
N PRO A 38 -8.70 8.81 7.01
CA PRO A 38 -9.37 10.09 7.26
C PRO A 38 -8.61 10.94 8.28
N PHE A 39 -7.94 10.32 9.25
CA PHE A 39 -7.07 11.04 10.18
C PHE A 39 -5.88 11.71 9.46
N GLY A 40 -5.20 10.98 8.57
CA GLY A 40 -4.12 11.53 7.76
C GLY A 40 -4.56 12.68 6.85
N ILE A 41 -5.74 12.55 6.23
CA ILE A 41 -6.34 13.63 5.42
C ILE A 41 -6.64 14.87 6.28
N ALA A 42 -7.25 14.67 7.46
CA ALA A 42 -7.57 15.76 8.38
C ALA A 42 -6.30 16.47 8.89
N LEU A 43 -5.26 15.70 9.23
CA LEU A 43 -3.97 16.24 9.65
C LEU A 43 -3.28 17.01 8.50
N GLY A 44 -3.33 16.48 7.28
CA GLY A 44 -2.81 17.17 6.08
C GLY A 44 -3.52 18.51 5.81
N LEU A 45 -4.85 18.54 5.96
CA LEU A 45 -5.67 19.76 5.87
C LEU A 45 -5.38 20.76 7.00
N ALA A 46 -5.07 20.28 8.20
CA ALA A 46 -4.70 21.13 9.32
C ALA A 46 -3.31 21.77 9.11
N LEU A 47 -2.34 20.97 8.64
CA LEU A 47 -0.98 21.43 8.39
C LEU A 47 -0.90 22.42 7.23
N THR A 48 -1.71 22.26 6.19
CA THR A 48 -1.79 23.23 5.06
C THR A 48 -2.21 24.64 5.50
N LYS A 49 -2.91 24.79 6.63
CA LYS A 49 -3.25 26.12 7.18
C LYS A 49 -2.05 26.85 7.83
N VAL A 50 -1.04 26.10 8.24
CA VAL A 50 0.18 26.61 8.90
C VAL A 50 1.37 26.63 7.93
N TYR A 51 1.30 25.81 6.87
CA TYR A 51 2.30 25.71 5.82
C TYR A 51 2.23 26.88 4.82
N ARG A 52 3.39 27.42 4.47
CA ARG A 52 3.56 28.19 3.24
C ARG A 52 4.14 27.27 2.18
N GLU A 53 3.37 26.96 1.13
CA GLU A 53 3.73 25.95 0.11
C GLU A 53 5.06 26.24 -0.61
N ASN A 54 5.43 27.52 -0.77
CA ASN A 54 6.69 27.93 -1.39
C ASN A 54 7.86 28.09 -0.41
N SER A 55 7.71 27.69 0.86
CA SER A 55 8.82 27.72 1.82
C SER A 55 9.80 26.57 1.56
N PRO A 56 11.13 26.80 1.58
CA PRO A 56 12.12 25.73 1.42
C PRO A 56 11.92 24.61 2.45
N THR A 57 11.58 24.96 3.70
CA THR A 57 11.31 23.98 4.76
C THR A 57 10.10 23.11 4.45
N ALA A 58 9.07 23.68 3.80
CA ALA A 58 7.87 22.95 3.42
C ALA A 58 8.17 21.89 2.35
N LEU A 59 8.93 22.27 1.32
CA LEU A 59 9.37 21.38 0.26
C LEU A 59 10.27 20.25 0.79
N ILE A 60 11.16 20.57 1.74
CA ILE A 60 12.04 19.56 2.36
C ILE A 60 11.22 18.52 3.14
N VAL A 61 10.28 18.95 3.98
CA VAL A 61 9.46 18.03 4.78
C VAL A 61 8.56 17.18 3.90
N VAL A 62 7.89 17.77 2.91
CA VAL A 62 7.07 17.01 1.95
C VAL A 62 7.95 16.03 1.17
N GLY A 63 9.12 16.46 0.72
CA GLY A 63 10.09 15.61 0.04
C GLY A 63 10.55 14.41 0.88
N VAL A 64 10.90 14.64 2.16
CA VAL A 64 11.32 13.59 3.10
C VAL A 64 10.18 12.63 3.39
N LEU A 65 8.97 13.14 3.67
CA LEU A 65 7.80 12.31 3.94
C LEU A 65 7.41 11.47 2.71
N ASN A 66 7.50 12.05 1.51
CA ASN A 66 7.22 11.34 0.26
C ASN A 66 8.29 10.27 -0.01
N ALA A 67 9.58 10.56 0.21
CA ALA A 67 10.66 9.59 0.06
C ALA A 67 10.53 8.42 1.07
N ALA A 68 10.22 8.73 2.33
CA ALA A 68 9.96 7.71 3.35
C ALA A 68 8.75 6.84 3.00
N SER A 69 7.65 7.45 2.54
CA SER A 69 6.44 6.74 2.11
C SER A 69 6.71 5.84 0.90
N ALA A 70 7.44 6.34 -0.11
CA ALA A 70 7.83 5.55 -1.27
C ALA A 70 8.73 4.37 -0.89
N GLY A 71 9.67 4.56 0.04
CA GLY A 71 10.52 3.50 0.57
C GLY A 71 9.75 2.40 1.29
N LEU A 72 8.80 2.78 2.16
CA LEU A 72 7.91 1.83 2.85
C LEU A 72 7.04 1.04 1.86
N LEU A 73 6.50 1.71 0.84
CA LEU A 73 5.69 1.05 -0.19
C LEU A 73 6.51 0.01 -0.98
N HIS A 74 7.75 0.34 -1.34
CA HIS A 74 8.65 -0.59 -2.02
C HIS A 74 9.02 -1.79 -1.14
N TYR A 75 9.28 -1.55 0.15
CA TYR A 75 9.57 -2.61 1.12
C TYR A 75 8.38 -3.56 1.29
N MET A 76 7.17 -3.03 1.51
CA MET A 76 5.94 -3.83 1.61
C MET A 76 5.69 -4.67 0.35
N ALA A 77 5.84 -4.07 -0.83
CA ALA A 77 5.64 -4.76 -2.09
C ALA A 77 6.63 -5.92 -2.30
N LEU A 78 7.93 -5.69 -2.03
CA LEU A 78 8.97 -6.68 -2.30
C LEU A 78 9.09 -7.73 -1.18
N VAL A 79 9.10 -7.30 0.08
CA VAL A 79 9.44 -8.15 1.22
C VAL A 79 8.21 -8.79 1.84
N GLU A 80 7.11 -8.05 2.02
CA GLU A 80 5.91 -8.60 2.67
C GLU A 80 4.97 -9.31 1.71
N LEU A 81 4.81 -8.80 0.48
CA LEU A 81 3.91 -9.41 -0.50
C LEU A 81 4.65 -10.39 -1.40
N LEU A 82 5.65 -9.91 -2.17
CA LEU A 82 6.30 -10.74 -3.18
C LEU A 82 7.11 -11.88 -2.54
N ALA A 83 7.92 -11.60 -1.51
CA ALA A 83 8.71 -12.66 -0.89
C ALA A 83 7.84 -13.69 -0.15
N ALA A 84 6.77 -13.27 0.55
CA ALA A 84 5.87 -14.19 1.25
C ALA A 84 5.10 -15.09 0.27
N ASP A 85 4.57 -14.54 -0.83
CA ASP A 85 3.83 -15.31 -1.82
C ASP A 85 4.74 -16.22 -2.65
N PHE A 86 5.94 -15.76 -3.05
CA PHE A 86 6.85 -16.54 -3.89
C PHE A 86 7.72 -17.53 -3.12
N MET A 87 8.00 -17.32 -1.83
CA MET A 87 8.67 -18.32 -0.97
C MET A 87 7.70 -19.32 -0.34
N GLY A 88 6.38 -19.14 -0.51
CA GLY A 88 5.40 -20.10 -0.03
C GLY A 88 5.53 -21.47 -0.73
N PRO A 89 5.37 -22.60 -0.01
CA PRO A 89 5.54 -23.95 -0.57
C PRO A 89 4.56 -24.27 -1.72
N ARG A 90 3.43 -23.56 -1.80
CA ARG A 90 2.45 -23.71 -2.90
C ARG A 90 2.93 -23.11 -4.22
N LEU A 91 3.63 -21.97 -4.19
CA LEU A 91 4.13 -21.32 -5.39
C LEU A 91 5.46 -21.93 -5.84
N GLN A 92 6.36 -22.25 -4.90
CA GLN A 92 7.64 -22.91 -5.21
C GLN A 92 7.48 -24.31 -5.81
N GLY A 93 6.39 -25.02 -5.48
CA GLY A 93 6.08 -26.32 -6.06
C GLY A 93 5.58 -26.29 -7.51
N SER A 94 5.26 -25.11 -8.06
CA SER A 94 4.69 -24.98 -9.41
C SER A 94 5.22 -23.75 -10.15
N VAL A 95 6.23 -23.97 -10.99
CA VAL A 95 6.84 -22.94 -11.84
C VAL A 95 5.81 -22.22 -12.73
N ARG A 96 4.76 -22.92 -13.19
CA ARG A 96 3.67 -22.29 -13.96
C ARG A 96 2.91 -21.26 -13.14
N LEU A 97 2.58 -21.59 -11.88
CA LEU A 97 1.87 -20.69 -10.98
C LEU A 97 2.73 -19.47 -10.65
N GLN A 98 4.03 -19.69 -10.42
CA GLN A 98 5.01 -18.63 -10.19
C GLN A 98 5.09 -17.67 -11.39
N LEU A 99 5.08 -18.18 -12.62
CA LEU A 99 5.12 -17.36 -13.84
C LEU A 99 3.83 -16.53 -14.02
N PHE A 100 2.66 -17.12 -13.77
CA PHE A 100 1.38 -16.42 -13.84
C PHE A 100 1.28 -15.31 -12.79
N SER A 101 1.71 -15.58 -11.55
CA SER A 101 1.75 -14.55 -10.50
C SER A 101 2.70 -13.41 -10.86
N PHE A 102 3.87 -13.71 -11.45
CA PHE A 102 4.83 -12.69 -11.86
C PHE A 102 4.27 -11.82 -13.00
N LEU A 103 3.61 -12.44 -13.98
CA LEU A 103 2.90 -11.73 -15.05
C LEU A 103 1.77 -10.85 -14.51
N ALA A 104 1.01 -11.35 -13.53
CA ALA A 104 -0.06 -10.57 -12.89
C ALA A 104 0.48 -9.35 -12.15
N VAL A 105 1.61 -9.50 -11.43
CA VAL A 105 2.31 -8.38 -10.77
C VAL A 105 2.81 -7.35 -11.78
N LEU A 106 3.42 -7.79 -12.89
CA LEU A 106 3.88 -6.91 -13.96
C LEU A 106 2.72 -6.18 -14.66
N LEU A 107 1.60 -6.87 -14.90
CA LEU A 107 0.39 -6.25 -15.45
C LEU A 107 -0.21 -5.23 -14.48
N GLY A 108 -0.26 -5.54 -13.18
CA GLY A 108 -0.70 -4.62 -12.14
C GLY A 108 0.17 -3.37 -12.07
N ALA A 109 1.50 -3.54 -12.01
CA ALA A 109 2.46 -2.43 -12.00
C ALA A 109 2.38 -1.60 -13.30
N GLY A 110 2.25 -2.25 -14.45
CA GLY A 110 2.04 -1.58 -15.75
C GLY A 110 0.74 -0.77 -15.79
N GLY A 111 -0.36 -1.34 -15.29
CA GLY A 111 -1.65 -0.65 -15.18
C GLY A 111 -1.58 0.57 -14.27
N MET A 112 -0.91 0.46 -13.12
CA MET A 112 -0.70 1.58 -12.20
C MET A 112 0.21 2.66 -12.81
N SER A 113 1.24 2.28 -13.58
CA SER A 113 2.10 3.22 -14.32
C SER A 113 1.33 3.99 -15.41
N VAL A 114 0.43 3.31 -16.14
CA VAL A 114 -0.44 3.97 -17.13
C VAL A 114 -1.39 4.94 -16.44
N MET A 115 -2.01 4.54 -15.33
CA MET A 115 -2.85 5.45 -14.54
C MET A 115 -2.07 6.67 -14.04
N ALA A 116 -0.81 6.50 -13.61
CA ALA A 116 0.04 7.60 -13.16
C ALA A 116 0.39 8.60 -14.28
N LYS A 117 0.37 8.20 -15.56
CA LYS A 117 0.54 9.14 -16.69
C LYS A 117 -0.70 10.00 -16.96
N TRP A 118 -1.87 9.56 -16.52
CA TRP A 118 -3.16 10.22 -16.75
C TRP A 118 -3.82 10.71 -15.46
N ALA A 119 -3.10 10.64 -14.33
CA ALA A 119 -3.49 11.18 -13.03
C ALA A 119 -2.92 12.58 -12.86
#